data_AF-A0A812D6P8-F1
#
_entry.id   AF-A0A812D6P8-F1
#
_cell.length_a   1.000
_cell.length_b   1.000
_cell.length_c   1.000
_cell.angle_alpha   90.00
_cell.angle_beta   90.00
_cell.angle_gamma   90.00
#
_symmetry.space_group_name_H-M   'P 1'
#
loop_
_entity.id
_entity.type
_entity.pdbx_description
1 polymer ?
#
loop_
_entity_poly.entity_id
_entity_poly.type
_entity_poly.pdbx_seq_one_letter_code
_entity_poly.pdbx_strand_id
1 'polypeptide(L)'
;MHALQKMEHKLEECKENIKTVKDLAKKLLDVAKKATNTPKNEELSEYYRKEFEKYPTTIQEIDDVTHALQARADCRFHTEEKVVQEYYQRQKTIQNLEEEMKSKKVDVENHQQQIEIAKKQWLEPLTKLIAKISRSFSEYFHSMDCAGEVDLKLPDNAEDFEKYGVSIKVKFRDSEQMQELSQNIQSGGERSISTVLYLMAIQDLATAPFRCVDEINQGMDPINERRVFKIVVDAVCKKRTSQYFLLTPKLLPDLDYHDAMSVLCVYNGPLMLHHSEWDLRKFLRRRRRLVD
;
A
#
# COMPACT_ATOMS: atom_id res chain seq x y z
N MET A 1 -5.46 99.30 -66.75
CA MET A 1 -6.68 98.52 -66.41
C MET A 1 -6.41 97.05 -66.08
N HIS A 2 -5.51 96.34 -66.78
CA HIS A 2 -5.29 94.89 -66.54
C HIS A 2 -4.75 94.49 -65.16
N ALA A 3 -3.91 95.32 -64.52
CA ALA A 3 -3.36 95.03 -63.19
C ALA A 3 -4.41 95.17 -62.07
N LEU A 4 -5.38 96.08 -62.23
CA LEU A 4 -6.48 96.29 -61.29
C LEU A 4 -7.46 95.10 -61.30
N GLN A 5 -7.83 94.62 -62.48
CA GLN A 5 -8.66 93.40 -62.62
C GLN A 5 -7.98 92.14 -62.06
N LYS A 6 -6.66 91.99 -62.21
CA LYS A 6 -5.92 90.87 -61.59
C LYS A 6 -5.92 90.96 -60.06
N MET A 7 -5.83 92.15 -59.49
CA MET A 7 -5.89 92.34 -58.04
C MET A 7 -7.30 92.14 -57.50
N GLU A 8 -8.33 92.59 -58.21
CA GLU A 8 -9.74 92.34 -57.86
C GLU A 8 -10.07 90.85 -57.91
N HIS A 9 -9.62 90.13 -58.94
CA HIS A 9 -9.81 88.68 -59.02
C HIS A 9 -9.08 87.93 -57.88
N LYS A 10 -7.84 88.33 -57.56
CA LYS A 10 -7.12 87.76 -56.40
C LYS A 10 -7.80 88.07 -55.08
N LEU A 11 -8.39 89.26 -54.95
CA LEU A 11 -9.12 89.65 -53.74
C LEU A 11 -10.42 88.85 -53.61
N GLU A 12 -11.12 88.59 -54.71
CA GLU A 12 -12.34 87.78 -54.72
C GLU A 12 -12.04 86.29 -54.45
N GLU A 13 -10.97 85.75 -55.04
CA GLU A 13 -10.47 84.40 -54.78
C GLU A 13 -10.02 84.24 -53.32
N CYS A 14 -9.33 85.23 -52.76
CA CYS A 14 -9.00 85.26 -51.34
C CYS A 14 -10.25 85.34 -50.45
N LYS A 15 -11.29 86.09 -50.82
CA LYS A 15 -12.54 86.14 -50.06
C LYS A 15 -13.28 84.81 -50.11
N GLU A 16 -13.34 84.16 -51.27
CA GLU A 16 -13.92 82.82 -51.40
C GLU A 16 -13.13 81.81 -50.57
N ASN A 17 -11.81 81.84 -50.62
CA ASN A 17 -10.96 80.98 -49.78
C ASN A 17 -11.16 81.25 -48.28
N ILE A 18 -11.30 82.52 -47.86
CA ILE A 18 -11.62 82.84 -46.47
C ILE A 18 -13.00 82.31 -46.09
N LYS A 19 -13.98 82.37 -46.99
CA LYS A 19 -15.34 81.87 -46.76
C LYS A 19 -15.34 80.34 -46.63
N THR A 20 -14.67 79.62 -47.53
CA THR A 20 -14.56 78.16 -47.50
C THR A 20 -13.81 77.70 -46.25
N VAL A 21 -12.70 78.34 -45.90
CA VAL A 21 -11.94 78.04 -44.67
C VAL A 21 -12.78 78.35 -43.42
N LYS A 22 -13.54 79.45 -43.39
CA LYS A 22 -14.46 79.75 -42.26
C LYS A 22 -15.57 78.72 -42.13
N ASP A 23 -16.18 78.30 -43.23
CA ASP A 23 -17.24 77.29 -43.20
C ASP A 23 -16.71 75.91 -42.79
N LEU A 24 -15.49 75.57 -43.22
CA LEU A 24 -14.81 74.33 -42.84
C LEU A 24 -14.40 74.38 -41.36
N ALA A 25 -13.88 75.51 -40.87
CA ALA A 25 -13.58 75.72 -39.45
C ALA A 25 -14.85 75.62 -38.57
N LYS A 26 -15.99 76.19 -39.00
CA LYS A 26 -17.27 76.04 -38.29
C LYS A 26 -17.72 74.58 -38.21
N LYS A 27 -17.63 73.84 -39.33
CA LYS A 27 -17.98 72.40 -39.36
C LYS A 27 -17.07 71.59 -38.44
N LEU A 28 -15.76 71.82 -38.48
CA LEU A 28 -14.81 71.12 -37.62
C LEU A 28 -15.03 71.47 -36.14
N LEU A 29 -15.35 72.72 -35.82
CA LEU A 29 -15.70 73.14 -34.46
C LEU A 29 -16.97 72.43 -33.95
N ASP A 30 -17.99 72.29 -34.78
CA ASP A 30 -19.20 71.54 -34.44
C ASP A 30 -18.91 70.05 -34.19
N VAL A 31 -18.03 69.45 -35.00
CA VAL A 31 -17.58 68.05 -34.81
C VAL A 31 -16.79 67.91 -33.51
N ALA A 32 -15.86 68.82 -33.24
CA ALA A 32 -15.05 68.80 -32.02
C ALA A 32 -15.91 69.00 -30.75
N LYS A 33 -16.90 69.90 -30.79
CA LYS A 33 -17.86 70.10 -29.69
C LYS A 33 -18.70 68.85 -29.44
N LYS A 34 -19.15 68.16 -30.49
CA LYS A 34 -19.85 66.87 -30.34
C LYS A 34 -18.96 65.79 -29.75
N ALA A 35 -17.71 65.68 -30.23
CA ALA A 35 -16.77 64.67 -29.75
C ALA A 35 -16.36 64.87 -28.28
N THR A 36 -16.33 66.12 -27.81
CA THR A 36 -16.02 66.49 -26.41
C THR A 36 -17.26 66.64 -25.53
N ASN A 37 -18.46 66.35 -26.06
CA ASN A 37 -19.74 66.51 -25.39
C ASN A 37 -19.99 67.94 -24.84
N THR A 38 -19.43 68.96 -25.50
CA THR A 38 -19.55 70.37 -25.12
C THR A 38 -20.82 70.98 -25.74
N PRO A 39 -21.68 71.69 -24.96
CA PRO A 39 -22.89 72.34 -25.49
C PRO A 39 -22.58 73.35 -26.61
N LYS A 40 -23.51 73.49 -27.58
CA LYS A 40 -23.30 74.32 -28.79
C LYS A 40 -22.86 75.77 -28.48
N ASN A 41 -23.31 76.35 -27.37
CA ASN A 41 -23.06 77.74 -26.99
C ASN A 41 -21.96 77.94 -25.92
N GLU A 42 -21.31 76.89 -25.46
CA GLU A 42 -20.25 77.00 -24.45
C GLU A 42 -18.86 76.88 -25.07
N GLU A 43 -17.89 77.51 -24.40
CA GLU A 43 -16.48 77.33 -24.69
C GLU A 43 -16.03 75.94 -24.21
N LEU A 44 -15.01 75.38 -24.87
CA LEU A 44 -14.37 74.15 -24.41
C LEU A 44 -13.94 74.30 -22.96
N SER A 45 -14.28 73.31 -22.13
CA SER A 45 -13.86 73.24 -20.73
C SER A 45 -12.34 73.47 -20.60
N GLU A 46 -11.94 74.15 -19.53
CA GLU A 46 -10.53 74.47 -19.23
C GLU A 46 -9.64 73.22 -19.24
N TYR A 47 -10.22 72.06 -18.90
CA TYR A 47 -9.57 70.75 -18.99
C TYR A 47 -9.18 70.40 -20.43
N TYR A 48 -10.12 70.47 -21.38
CA TYR A 48 -9.85 70.12 -22.77
C TYR A 48 -8.91 71.12 -23.44
N ARG A 49 -9.00 72.41 -23.09
CA ARG A 49 -8.06 73.43 -23.60
C ARG A 49 -6.62 73.09 -23.22
N LYS A 50 -6.35 72.77 -21.95
CA LYS A 50 -5.02 72.36 -21.47
C LYS A 50 -4.53 71.05 -22.08
N GLU A 51 -5.43 70.13 -22.42
CA GLU A 51 -5.07 68.90 -23.11
C GLU A 51 -4.74 69.14 -24.59
N PHE A 52 -5.54 69.93 -25.30
CA PHE A 52 -5.29 70.24 -26.72
C PHE A 52 -4.03 71.09 -26.94
N GLU A 53 -3.63 71.92 -25.97
CA GLU A 53 -2.35 72.65 -26.00
C GLU A 53 -1.12 71.73 -26.05
N LYS A 54 -1.25 70.47 -25.63
CA LYS A 54 -0.15 69.49 -25.67
C LYS A 54 0.03 68.85 -27.05
N TYR A 55 -0.90 69.08 -27.97
CA TYR A 55 -0.89 68.49 -29.30
C TYR A 55 -0.48 69.53 -30.36
N PRO A 56 0.14 69.10 -31.47
CA PRO A 56 0.55 70.01 -32.52
C PRO A 56 -0.63 70.77 -33.13
N THR A 57 -0.43 72.03 -33.50
CA THR A 57 -1.49 72.89 -34.06
C THR A 57 -1.73 72.70 -35.56
N THR A 58 -0.90 71.89 -36.22
CA THR A 58 -0.94 71.66 -37.67
C THR A 58 -1.49 70.28 -37.98
N ILE A 59 -2.43 70.19 -38.93
CA ILE A 59 -3.06 68.91 -39.33
C ILE A 59 -2.00 67.87 -39.71
N GLN A 60 -0.96 68.29 -40.42
CA GLN A 60 0.11 67.41 -40.88
C GLN A 60 0.91 66.79 -39.73
N GLU A 61 1.20 67.56 -38.68
CA GLU A 61 1.90 67.07 -37.50
C GLU A 61 1.01 66.14 -36.66
N ILE A 62 -0.31 66.37 -36.65
CA ILE A 62 -1.28 65.46 -36.01
C ILE A 62 -1.33 64.13 -36.76
N ASP A 63 -1.32 64.15 -38.10
CA ASP A 63 -1.28 62.94 -38.93
C ASP A 63 0.03 62.18 -38.73
N ASP A 64 1.17 62.87 -38.65
CA ASP A 64 2.48 62.27 -38.37
C ASP A 64 2.52 61.63 -36.98
N VAL A 65 1.99 62.29 -35.96
CA VAL A 65 1.87 61.73 -34.60
C VAL A 65 0.92 60.53 -34.58
N THR A 66 -0.18 60.59 -35.34
CA THR A 66 -1.14 59.48 -35.46
C THR A 66 -0.49 58.28 -36.13
N HIS A 67 0.25 58.48 -37.23
CA HIS A 67 1.00 57.44 -37.91
C HIS A 67 2.12 56.86 -37.04
N ALA A 68 2.84 57.70 -36.29
CA ALA A 68 3.86 57.24 -35.35
C ALA A 68 3.26 56.41 -34.21
N LEU A 69 2.09 56.79 -33.70
CA LEU A 69 1.36 56.04 -32.68
C LEU A 69 0.79 54.74 -33.22
N GLN A 70 0.27 54.73 -34.44
CA GLN A 70 -0.18 53.52 -35.14
C GLN A 70 0.97 52.55 -35.38
N ALA A 71 2.08 53.01 -35.97
CA ALA A 71 3.26 52.19 -36.18
C ALA A 71 3.83 51.65 -34.86
N ARG A 72 3.82 52.46 -33.80
CA ARG A 72 4.24 52.03 -32.46
C ARG A 72 3.27 51.02 -31.85
N ALA A 73 1.97 51.15 -32.08
CA ALA A 73 0.98 50.17 -31.66
C ALA A 73 1.15 48.85 -32.41
N ASP A 74 1.33 48.89 -33.72
CA ASP A 74 1.57 47.71 -34.56
C ASP A 74 2.87 46.98 -34.19
N CYS A 75 3.92 47.74 -33.82
CA CYS A 75 5.18 47.18 -33.33
C CYS A 75 5.11 46.65 -31.88
N ARG A 76 4.36 47.30 -30.96
CA ARG A 76 4.28 46.90 -29.53
C ARG A 76 3.23 45.82 -29.26
N PHE A 77 2.12 45.79 -30.01
CA PHE A 77 1.00 44.88 -29.79
C PHE A 77 1.05 43.62 -30.65
N HIS A 78 2.22 43.25 -31.17
CA HIS A 78 2.55 41.86 -31.45
C HIS A 78 2.75 41.07 -30.13
N THR A 79 1.84 41.24 -29.16
CA THR A 79 1.66 40.23 -28.13
C THR A 79 1.02 39.07 -28.86
N GLU A 80 1.84 38.12 -29.32
CA GLU A 80 1.35 36.95 -30.05
C GLU A 80 0.20 36.35 -29.25
N GLU A 81 -1.00 36.35 -29.83
CA GLU A 81 -2.21 35.81 -29.19
C GLU A 81 -1.97 34.38 -28.68
N LYS A 82 -1.06 33.67 -29.34
CA LYS A 82 -0.50 32.38 -28.94
C LYS A 82 0.06 32.35 -27.52
N VAL A 83 0.79 33.38 -27.06
CA VAL A 83 1.37 33.43 -25.71
C VAL A 83 0.29 33.53 -24.65
N VAL A 84 -0.77 34.30 -24.92
CA VAL A 84 -1.92 34.43 -24.02
C VAL A 84 -2.74 33.13 -24.00
N GLN A 85 -2.96 32.51 -25.17
CA GLN A 85 -3.63 31.20 -25.26
C GLN A 85 -2.84 30.10 -24.54
N GLU A 86 -1.52 30.09 -24.70
CA GLU A 86 -0.63 29.15 -24.02
C GLU A 86 -0.62 29.36 -22.51
N TYR A 87 -0.62 30.62 -22.05
CA TYR A 87 -0.76 30.94 -20.62
C TYR A 87 -2.06 30.36 -20.03
N TYR A 88 -3.21 30.61 -20.67
CA TYR A 88 -4.49 30.08 -20.21
C TYR A 88 -4.54 28.55 -20.26
N GLN A 89 -3.96 27.92 -21.29
CA GLN A 89 -3.84 26.46 -21.36
C GLN A 89 -2.97 25.92 -20.22
N ARG A 90 -1.80 26.52 -19.97
CA ARG A 90 -0.91 26.13 -18.86
C ARG A 90 -1.58 26.31 -17.51
N GLN A 91 -2.29 27.43 -17.30
CA GLN A 91 -3.05 27.67 -16.08
C GLN A 91 -4.10 26.58 -15.83
N LYS A 92 -4.87 26.21 -16.87
CA LYS A 92 -5.86 25.13 -16.79
C LYS A 92 -5.20 23.77 -16.52
N THR A 93 -4.07 23.48 -17.16
CA THR A 93 -3.32 22.25 -16.93
C THR A 93 -2.78 22.16 -15.50
N ILE A 94 -2.23 23.26 -14.96
CA ILE A 94 -1.77 23.32 -13.56
C ILE A 94 -2.93 23.04 -12.61
N GLN A 95 -4.08 23.69 -12.82
CA GLN A 95 -5.25 23.48 -11.98
C GLN A 95 -5.71 22.01 -12.00
N ASN A 96 -5.79 21.39 -13.19
CA ASN A 96 -6.14 19.97 -13.31
C ASN A 96 -5.14 19.05 -12.61
N LEU A 97 -3.83 19.33 -12.73
CA LEU A 97 -2.78 18.55 -12.08
C LEU A 97 -2.79 18.72 -10.56
N GLU A 98 -3.10 19.92 -10.05
CA GLU A 98 -3.27 20.18 -8.63
C GLU A 98 -4.46 19.41 -8.05
N GLU A 99 -5.58 19.37 -8.77
CA GLU A 99 -6.76 18.58 -8.40
C GLU A 99 -6.44 17.06 -8.43
N GLU A 100 -5.74 16.58 -9.46
CA GLU A 100 -5.33 15.17 -9.55
C GLU A 100 -4.35 14.79 -8.43
N MET A 101 -3.38 15.66 -8.12
CA MET A 101 -2.46 15.49 -7.00
C MET A 101 -3.20 15.42 -5.67
N LYS A 102 -4.21 16.28 -5.48
CA LYS A 102 -5.03 16.27 -4.26
C LYS A 102 -5.83 14.97 -4.15
N SER A 103 -6.43 14.50 -5.24
CA SER A 103 -7.13 13.21 -5.28
C SER A 103 -6.19 12.06 -4.94
N LYS A 104 -5.03 11.97 -5.61
CA LYS A 104 -4.06 10.90 -5.37
C LYS A 104 -3.50 10.89 -3.95
N LYS A 105 -3.33 12.05 -3.32
CA LYS A 105 -2.94 12.13 -1.90
C LYS A 105 -3.99 11.50 -0.99
N VAL A 106 -5.27 11.82 -1.22
CA VAL A 106 -6.38 11.21 -0.48
C VAL A 106 -6.43 9.70 -0.73
N ASP A 107 -6.19 9.25 -1.96
CA ASP A 107 -6.15 7.82 -2.29
C ASP A 107 -5.00 7.09 -1.58
N VAL A 108 -3.81 7.68 -1.52
CA VAL A 108 -2.66 7.11 -0.77
C VAL A 108 -2.99 7.01 0.72
N GLU A 109 -3.57 8.05 1.32
CA GLU A 109 -3.98 8.03 2.73
C GLU A 109 -5.03 6.94 2.99
N ASN A 110 -6.02 6.81 2.11
CA ASN A 110 -7.02 5.75 2.19
C ASN A 110 -6.39 4.37 2.06
N HIS A 111 -5.50 4.15 1.09
CA HIS A 111 -4.81 2.88 0.92
C HIS A 111 -3.94 2.53 2.13
N GLN A 112 -3.23 3.50 2.72
CA GLN A 112 -2.44 3.27 3.93
C GLN A 112 -3.33 2.83 5.10
N GLN A 113 -4.50 3.45 5.27
CA GLN A 113 -5.46 3.05 6.30
C GLN A 113 -5.99 1.62 6.06
N GLN A 114 -6.30 1.27 4.81
CA GLN A 114 -6.75 -0.07 4.46
C GLN A 114 -5.67 -1.13 4.74
N ILE A 115 -4.41 -0.82 4.42
CA ILE A 115 -3.26 -1.69 4.73
C ILE A 115 -3.16 -1.93 6.24
N GLU A 116 -3.26 -0.88 7.05
CA GLU A 116 -3.20 -1.01 8.52
C GLU A 116 -4.37 -1.80 9.10
N ILE A 117 -5.58 -1.64 8.55
CA ILE A 117 -6.75 -2.44 8.94
C ILE A 117 -6.53 -3.91 8.59
N ALA A 118 -6.11 -4.21 7.35
CA ALA A 118 -5.84 -5.57 6.90
C ALA A 118 -4.73 -6.24 7.73
N LYS A 119 -3.67 -5.49 8.03
CA LYS A 119 -2.55 -5.94 8.88
C LYS A 119 -3.03 -6.33 10.27
N LYS A 120 -3.86 -5.52 10.92
CA LYS A 120 -4.43 -5.86 12.24
C LYS A 120 -5.33 -7.09 12.18
N GLN A 121 -6.20 -7.16 11.17
CA GLN A 121 -7.10 -8.30 10.96
C GLN A 121 -6.36 -9.62 10.72
N TRP A 122 -5.15 -9.57 10.15
CA TRP A 122 -4.31 -10.74 9.95
C TRP A 122 -3.43 -11.07 11.17
N LEU A 123 -2.75 -10.06 11.73
CA LEU A 123 -1.75 -10.24 12.78
C LEU A 123 -2.36 -10.67 14.10
N GLU A 124 -3.50 -10.10 14.51
CA GLU A 124 -4.11 -10.45 15.80
C GLU A 124 -4.57 -11.92 15.87
N PRO A 125 -5.31 -12.48 14.87
CA PRO A 125 -5.62 -13.90 14.86
C PRO A 125 -4.37 -14.78 14.79
N LEU A 126 -3.34 -14.37 14.04
CA LEU A 126 -2.08 -15.11 13.94
C LEU A 126 -1.37 -15.19 15.30
N THR A 127 -1.23 -14.06 16.01
CA THR A 127 -0.65 -14.03 17.36
C THR A 127 -1.46 -14.88 18.34
N LYS A 128 -2.80 -14.84 18.28
CA LYS A 128 -3.66 -15.69 19.11
C LYS A 128 -3.48 -17.17 18.81
N LEU A 129 -3.31 -17.54 17.54
CA LEU A 129 -3.09 -18.91 17.10
C LEU A 129 -1.72 -19.41 17.59
N ILE A 130 -0.66 -18.63 17.41
CA ILE A 130 0.68 -18.95 17.90
C ILE A 130 0.70 -19.06 19.42
N ALA A 131 0.03 -18.17 20.15
CA ALA A 131 -0.08 -18.27 21.61
C ALA A 131 -0.75 -19.58 22.06
N LYS A 132 -1.76 -20.06 21.33
CA LYS A 132 -2.38 -21.37 21.62
C LYS A 132 -1.41 -22.53 21.33
N ILE A 133 -0.69 -22.50 20.20
CA ILE A 133 0.34 -23.50 19.89
C ILE A 133 1.42 -23.49 20.96
N SER A 134 1.92 -22.32 21.32
CA SER A 134 2.97 -22.13 22.33
C SER A 134 2.54 -22.73 23.67
N ARG A 135 1.30 -22.46 24.11
CA ARG A 135 0.75 -23.07 25.33
C ARG A 135 0.76 -24.59 25.28
N SER A 136 0.18 -25.21 24.25
CA SER A 136 0.18 -26.67 24.12
C SER A 136 1.61 -27.24 24.06
N PHE A 137 2.49 -26.57 23.31
CA PHE A 137 3.90 -26.95 23.17
C PHE A 137 4.65 -26.90 24.50
N SER A 138 4.47 -25.82 25.28
CA SER A 138 5.04 -25.67 26.62
C SER A 138 4.50 -26.72 27.58
N GLU A 139 3.20 -27.03 27.55
CA GLU A 139 2.59 -28.10 28.36
C GLU A 139 3.21 -29.47 28.03
N TYR A 140 3.43 -29.78 26.75
CA TYR A 140 4.11 -31.01 26.33
C TYR A 140 5.58 -31.06 26.75
N PHE A 141 6.33 -29.97 26.58
CA PHE A 141 7.74 -29.90 27.02
C PHE A 141 7.87 -30.04 28.53
N HIS A 142 6.96 -29.43 29.29
CA HIS A 142 6.97 -29.50 30.75
C HIS A 142 6.76 -30.94 31.26
N SER A 143 5.96 -31.75 30.55
CA SER A 143 5.81 -33.18 30.89
C SER A 143 7.09 -34.02 30.70
N MET A 144 8.09 -33.48 30.01
CA MET A 144 9.43 -34.07 29.85
C MET A 144 10.48 -33.47 30.81
N ASP A 145 10.07 -32.68 31.80
CA ASP A 145 10.97 -31.86 32.64
C ASP A 145 11.85 -30.90 31.81
N CYS A 146 11.34 -30.48 30.65
CA CYS A 146 12.01 -29.55 29.73
C CYS A 146 11.16 -28.28 29.57
N ALA A 147 11.71 -27.25 28.93
CA ALA A 147 10.95 -26.04 28.59
C ALA A 147 11.01 -25.77 27.10
N GLY A 148 9.88 -25.33 26.54
CA GLY A 148 9.75 -24.99 25.12
C GLY A 148 8.75 -23.86 24.94
N GLU A 149 9.02 -22.98 23.99
CA GLU A 149 8.17 -21.84 23.64
C GLU A 149 8.15 -21.67 22.12
N VAL A 150 6.99 -21.27 21.59
CA VAL A 150 6.83 -20.93 20.18
C VAL A 150 6.40 -19.47 20.08
N ASP A 151 7.19 -18.68 19.37
CA ASP A 151 6.97 -17.25 19.18
C ASP A 151 6.76 -16.88 17.72
N LEU A 152 6.02 -15.80 17.51
CA LEU A 152 5.99 -15.11 16.23
C LEU A 152 7.23 -14.20 16.14
N LYS A 153 8.15 -14.53 15.23
CA LYS A 153 9.30 -13.70 14.92
C LYS A 153 8.83 -12.49 14.10
N LEU A 154 8.86 -11.33 14.74
CA LEU A 154 8.58 -10.05 14.09
C LEU A 154 9.88 -9.45 13.54
N PRO A 155 9.89 -8.93 12.31
CA PRO A 155 11.02 -8.17 11.77
C PRO A 155 11.17 -6.79 12.41
N ASP A 156 12.37 -6.21 12.30
CA ASP A 156 12.64 -4.82 12.74
C ASP A 156 11.74 -3.81 12.01
N ASN A 157 11.51 -4.02 10.72
CA ASN A 157 10.52 -3.30 9.94
C ASN A 157 9.23 -4.12 9.83
N ALA A 158 8.15 -3.65 10.43
CA ALA A 158 6.87 -4.36 10.46
C ALA A 158 6.20 -4.52 9.07
N GLU A 159 6.69 -3.83 8.04
CA GLU A 159 6.26 -3.98 6.64
C GLU A 159 7.05 -5.05 5.87
N ASP A 160 8.13 -5.59 6.43
CA ASP A 160 8.90 -6.67 5.80
C ASP A 160 8.20 -8.03 6.02
N PHE A 161 7.03 -8.23 5.41
CA PHE A 161 6.20 -9.43 5.60
C PHE A 161 6.93 -10.74 5.31
N GLU A 162 7.91 -10.74 4.39
CA GLU A 162 8.74 -11.91 4.05
C GLU A 162 9.64 -12.38 5.22
N LYS A 163 9.94 -11.49 6.16
CA LYS A 163 10.79 -11.78 7.33
C LYS A 163 9.99 -12.25 8.55
N TYR A 164 8.66 -12.23 8.49
CA TYR A 164 7.85 -12.83 9.53
C TYR A 164 8.08 -14.34 9.53
N GLY A 165 8.24 -14.90 10.72
CA GLY A 165 8.50 -16.33 10.87
C GLY A 165 7.99 -16.87 12.18
N VAL A 166 8.08 -18.18 12.34
CA VAL A 166 7.83 -18.85 13.61
C VAL A 166 9.18 -19.24 14.20
N SER A 167 9.45 -18.78 15.42
CA SER A 167 10.65 -19.14 16.16
C SER A 167 10.28 -20.17 17.22
N ILE A 168 10.87 -21.36 17.12
CA ILE A 168 10.70 -22.43 18.11
C ILE A 168 11.93 -22.40 19.00
N LYS A 169 11.73 -22.18 20.30
CA LYS A 169 12.81 -22.16 21.28
C LYS A 169 12.63 -23.29 22.28
N VAL A 170 13.75 -23.90 22.66
CA VAL A 170 13.77 -25.09 23.52
C VAL A 170 14.90 -25.01 24.54
N LYS A 171 14.69 -25.68 25.67
CA LYS A 171 15.63 -25.84 26.77
C LYS A 171 15.46 -27.24 27.36
N PHE A 172 16.49 -28.08 27.22
CA PHE A 172 16.48 -29.48 27.66
C PHE A 172 17.11 -29.69 29.04
N ARG A 173 17.89 -28.71 29.53
CA ARG A 173 18.59 -28.80 30.82
C ARG A 173 18.44 -27.50 31.59
N ASP A 174 18.27 -27.58 32.90
CA ASP A 174 18.09 -26.39 33.76
C ASP A 174 19.25 -25.40 33.69
N SER A 175 20.47 -25.90 33.47
CA SER A 175 21.69 -25.10 33.34
C SER A 175 21.77 -24.30 32.04
N GLU A 176 20.99 -24.65 31.02
CA GLU A 176 21.03 -24.03 29.70
C GLU A 176 20.01 -22.89 29.59
N GLN A 177 20.29 -21.93 28.71
CA GLN A 177 19.31 -20.91 28.36
C GLN A 177 18.39 -21.44 27.26
N MET A 178 17.18 -20.87 27.20
CA MET A 178 16.25 -21.17 26.12
C MET A 178 16.81 -20.60 24.81
N GLN A 179 16.98 -21.48 23.81
CA GLN A 179 17.61 -21.14 22.54
C GLN A 179 16.74 -21.57 21.36
N GLU A 180 16.84 -20.84 20.26
CA GLU A 180 16.16 -21.19 19.02
C GLU A 180 16.65 -22.55 18.51
N LEU A 181 15.71 -23.37 18.03
CA LEU A 181 16.00 -24.70 17.52
C LEU A 181 16.89 -24.60 16.28
N SER A 182 18.12 -25.09 16.40
CA SER A 182 19.18 -24.96 15.40
C SER A 182 19.95 -26.28 15.25
N GLN A 183 20.44 -26.54 14.04
CA GLN A 183 21.21 -27.75 13.76
C GLN A 183 22.55 -27.80 14.52
N ASN A 184 23.08 -26.63 14.89
CA ASN A 184 24.41 -26.51 15.49
C ASN A 184 24.41 -26.64 17.02
N ILE A 185 23.24 -26.53 17.64
CA ILE A 185 23.11 -26.43 19.11
C ILE A 185 22.53 -27.72 19.68
N GLN A 186 21.41 -28.18 19.12
CA GLN A 186 20.71 -29.35 19.65
C GLN A 186 21.12 -30.64 18.93
N SER A 187 21.11 -31.74 19.67
CA SER A 187 21.36 -33.07 19.12
C SER A 187 20.26 -33.48 18.12
N GLY A 188 20.55 -34.48 17.28
CA GLY A 188 19.57 -35.03 16.34
C GLY A 188 18.29 -35.52 17.04
N GLY A 189 18.43 -36.19 18.19
CA GLY A 189 17.29 -36.68 18.98
C GLY A 189 16.44 -35.54 19.55
N GLU A 190 17.05 -34.53 20.15
CA GLU A 190 16.35 -33.35 20.69
C GLU A 190 15.59 -32.59 19.60
N ARG A 191 16.16 -32.48 18.40
CA ARG A 191 15.50 -31.87 17.24
C ARG A 191 14.27 -32.67 16.80
N SER A 192 14.38 -33.99 16.73
CA SER A 192 13.25 -34.87 16.40
C SER A 192 12.13 -34.74 17.44
N ILE A 193 12.46 -34.78 18.73
CA ILE A 193 11.47 -34.60 19.82
C ILE A 193 10.77 -33.24 19.69
N SER A 194 11.54 -32.16 19.55
CA SER A 194 10.99 -30.80 19.42
C SER A 194 10.03 -30.69 18.23
N THR A 195 10.41 -31.29 17.10
CA THR A 195 9.60 -31.28 15.88
C THR A 195 8.30 -32.04 16.08
N VAL A 196 8.35 -33.23 16.69
CA VAL A 196 7.16 -34.04 16.97
C VAL A 196 6.21 -33.31 17.92
N LEU A 197 6.71 -32.77 19.03
CA LEU A 197 5.90 -32.04 20.00
C LEU A 197 5.28 -30.78 19.39
N TYR A 198 6.00 -30.09 18.51
CA TYR A 198 5.46 -28.95 17.77
C TYR A 198 4.32 -29.37 16.82
N LEU A 199 4.50 -30.46 16.07
CA LEU A 199 3.45 -31.00 15.21
C LEU A 199 2.23 -31.43 16.02
N MET A 200 2.41 -32.04 17.19
CA MET A 200 1.31 -32.36 18.10
C MET A 200 0.56 -31.12 18.57
N ALA A 201 1.27 -30.08 19.00
CA ALA A 201 0.67 -28.81 19.42
C ALA A 201 -0.15 -28.13 18.31
N ILE A 202 0.31 -28.21 17.05
CA ILE A 202 -0.48 -27.77 15.89
C ILE A 202 -1.72 -28.64 15.71
N GLN A 203 -1.55 -29.96 15.79
CA GLN A 203 -2.63 -30.92 15.54
C GLN A 203 -3.76 -30.79 16.57
N ASP A 204 -3.49 -30.39 17.81
CA ASP A 204 -4.51 -30.11 18.83
C ASP A 204 -5.50 -29.02 18.40
N LEU A 205 -5.07 -28.08 17.56
CA LEU A 205 -5.92 -27.00 17.03
C LEU A 205 -6.71 -27.43 15.80
N ALA A 206 -6.27 -28.50 15.12
CA ALA A 206 -6.95 -29.02 13.94
C ALA A 206 -8.14 -29.90 14.33
N THR A 207 -9.23 -29.79 13.58
CA THR A 207 -10.42 -30.62 13.74
C THR A 207 -10.46 -31.69 12.66
N ALA A 208 -9.57 -32.69 12.75
CA ALA A 208 -9.61 -33.86 11.88
C ALA A 208 -10.40 -35.00 12.57
N PRO A 209 -11.23 -35.79 11.85
CA PRO A 209 -11.93 -36.93 12.45
C PRO A 209 -10.98 -38.06 12.85
N PHE A 210 -9.91 -38.27 12.07
CA PHE A 210 -8.82 -39.18 12.39
C PHE A 210 -7.48 -38.63 11.88
N ARG A 211 -6.37 -39.16 12.42
CA ARG A 211 -5.00 -38.84 12.00
C ARG A 211 -4.19 -40.11 11.85
N CYS A 212 -3.36 -40.17 10.81
CA CYS A 212 -2.39 -41.24 10.62
C CYS A 212 -0.99 -40.65 10.78
N VAL A 213 -0.21 -41.28 11.65
CA VAL A 213 1.14 -40.86 11.98
C VAL A 213 2.05 -42.07 11.75
N ASP A 214 3.01 -41.92 10.86
CA ASP A 214 3.97 -42.97 10.51
C ASP A 214 5.38 -42.55 10.89
N GLU A 215 6.22 -43.51 11.26
CA GLU A 215 7.66 -43.36 11.55
C GLU A 215 8.05 -42.24 12.53
N ILE A 216 7.12 -41.77 13.37
CA ILE A 216 7.34 -40.68 14.34
C ILE A 216 8.48 -40.94 15.33
N ASN A 217 8.82 -42.22 15.51
CA ASN A 217 9.76 -42.72 16.50
C ASN A 217 11.16 -43.04 15.91
N GLN A 218 11.40 -42.79 14.61
CA GLN A 218 12.68 -43.02 13.97
C GLN A 218 13.69 -41.88 14.21
N GLY A 219 14.98 -42.22 14.22
CA GLY A 219 16.07 -41.23 14.40
C GLY A 219 16.27 -40.73 15.84
N MET A 220 15.66 -41.41 16.82
CA MET A 220 15.78 -41.11 18.25
C MET A 220 16.37 -42.30 19.02
N ASP A 221 16.99 -42.02 20.16
CA ASP A 221 17.41 -43.06 21.10
C ASP A 221 16.19 -43.67 21.83
N PRO A 222 16.33 -44.87 22.45
CA PRO A 222 15.22 -45.53 23.11
C PRO A 222 14.59 -44.76 24.30
N ILE A 223 15.34 -43.84 24.93
CA ILE A 223 14.86 -43.06 26.08
C ILE A 223 13.90 -41.99 25.58
N ASN A 224 14.32 -41.22 24.59
CA ASN A 224 13.55 -40.15 23.97
C ASN A 224 12.34 -40.71 23.23
N GLU A 225 12.51 -41.83 22.55
CA GLU A 225 11.43 -42.54 21.87
C GLU A 225 10.30 -42.94 22.82
N ARG A 226 10.64 -43.48 23.99
CA ARG A 226 9.67 -43.82 25.04
C ARG A 226 8.93 -42.58 25.55
N ARG A 227 9.65 -41.48 25.77
CA ARG A 227 9.07 -40.21 26.24
C ARG A 227 8.08 -39.64 25.23
N VAL A 228 8.46 -39.59 23.95
CA VAL A 228 7.58 -39.12 22.86
C VAL A 228 6.34 -40.01 22.76
N PHE A 229 6.52 -41.34 22.77
CA PHE A 229 5.39 -42.27 22.72
C PHE A 229 4.40 -42.03 23.88
N LYS A 230 4.91 -41.88 25.11
CA LYS A 230 4.08 -41.60 26.28
C LYS A 230 3.25 -40.33 26.10
N ILE A 231 3.87 -39.24 25.65
CA ILE A 231 3.16 -37.97 25.42
C ILE A 231 2.12 -38.10 24.31
N VAL A 232 2.45 -38.80 23.22
CA VAL A 232 1.49 -39.09 22.14
C VAL A 232 0.28 -39.83 22.70
N VAL A 233 0.49 -40.90 23.45
CA VAL A 233 -0.60 -41.67 24.06
C VAL A 233 -1.40 -40.81 25.04
N ASP A 234 -0.76 -40.06 25.93
CA ASP A 234 -1.42 -39.23 26.93
C ASP A 234 -2.20 -38.07 26.31
N ALA A 235 -1.71 -37.48 25.21
CA ALA A 235 -2.40 -36.42 24.49
C ALA A 235 -3.62 -36.96 23.72
N VAL A 236 -3.43 -38.07 23.00
CA VAL A 236 -4.45 -38.68 22.16
C VAL A 236 -5.55 -39.32 22.99
N CYS A 237 -5.24 -39.91 24.14
CA CYS A 237 -6.23 -40.64 24.95
C CYS A 237 -7.09 -39.73 25.85
N LYS A 238 -6.96 -38.40 25.76
CA LYS A 238 -7.84 -37.45 26.47
C LYS A 238 -9.30 -37.59 25.97
N LYS A 239 -10.27 -37.25 26.82
CA LYS A 239 -11.69 -37.32 26.44
C LYS A 239 -11.99 -36.35 25.28
N ARG A 240 -12.73 -36.82 24.26
CA ARG A 240 -13.20 -36.06 23.08
C ARG A 240 -12.11 -35.64 22.06
N THR A 241 -11.04 -36.42 21.96
CA THR A 241 -10.02 -36.29 20.92
C THR A 241 -10.37 -37.10 19.67
N SER A 242 -9.76 -36.76 18.54
CA SER A 242 -9.85 -37.51 17.29
C SER A 242 -9.20 -38.89 17.38
N GLN A 243 -9.53 -39.81 16.49
CA GLN A 243 -8.85 -41.11 16.41
C GLN A 243 -7.43 -40.96 15.85
N TYR A 244 -6.43 -41.62 16.45
CA TYR A 244 -5.07 -41.66 15.92
C TYR A 244 -4.68 -43.09 15.53
N PHE A 245 -4.09 -43.21 14.35
CA PHE A 245 -3.41 -44.41 13.88
C PHE A 245 -1.92 -44.13 13.93
N LEU A 246 -1.22 -44.78 14.87
CA LEU A 246 0.22 -44.74 14.95
C LEU A 246 0.78 -45.99 14.27
N LEU A 247 1.56 -45.78 13.21
CA LEU A 247 2.27 -46.81 12.49
C LEU A 247 3.74 -46.74 12.89
N THR A 248 4.28 -47.88 13.33
CA THR A 248 5.70 -47.99 13.62
C THR A 248 6.21 -49.40 13.34
N PRO A 249 7.37 -49.54 12.68
CA PRO A 249 8.05 -50.83 12.54
C PRO A 249 8.79 -51.24 13.83
N LYS A 250 8.92 -50.32 14.80
CA LYS A 250 9.70 -50.50 16.03
C LYS A 250 8.79 -50.39 17.24
N LEU A 251 8.59 -51.50 17.94
CA LEU A 251 7.92 -51.51 19.24
C LEU A 251 9.00 -51.59 20.33
N LEU A 252 9.09 -50.56 21.18
CA LEU A 252 9.93 -50.64 22.37
C LEU A 252 9.31 -51.59 23.41
N PRO A 253 10.13 -52.35 24.15
CA PRO A 253 9.64 -53.13 25.27
C PRO A 253 9.10 -52.21 26.38
N ASP A 254 8.17 -52.71 27.18
CA ASP A 254 7.65 -52.05 28.40
C ASP A 254 7.06 -50.65 28.19
N LEU A 255 6.46 -50.38 27.03
CA LEU A 255 5.73 -49.12 26.79
C LEU A 255 4.47 -49.04 27.67
N ASP A 256 4.09 -47.82 28.04
CA ASP A 256 2.84 -47.55 28.75
C ASP A 256 1.68 -47.59 27.74
N TYR A 257 0.73 -48.49 27.95
CA TYR A 257 -0.47 -48.62 27.11
C TYR A 257 -1.69 -48.09 27.87
N HIS A 258 -2.46 -47.22 27.23
CA HIS A 258 -3.72 -46.71 27.78
C HIS A 258 -4.88 -47.66 27.45
N ASP A 259 -5.91 -47.75 28.30
CA ASP A 259 -7.06 -48.68 28.10
C ASP A 259 -7.84 -48.41 26.82
N ALA A 260 -7.80 -47.17 26.33
CA ALA A 260 -8.43 -46.75 25.07
C ALA A 260 -7.57 -47.07 23.82
N MET A 261 -6.37 -47.60 24.01
CA MET A 261 -5.44 -47.93 22.93
C MET A 261 -5.71 -49.35 22.41
N SER A 262 -5.66 -49.52 21.08
CA SER A 262 -5.68 -50.82 20.43
C SER A 262 -4.38 -51.04 19.66
N VAL A 263 -3.71 -52.16 19.93
CA VAL A 263 -2.45 -52.52 19.25
C VAL A 263 -2.74 -53.58 18.19
N LEU A 264 -2.40 -53.27 16.95
CA LEU A 264 -2.51 -54.19 15.82
C LEU A 264 -1.11 -54.59 15.37
N CYS A 265 -0.75 -55.85 15.57
CA CYS A 265 0.51 -56.39 15.08
C CYS A 265 0.29 -57.05 13.71
N VAL A 266 0.84 -56.45 12.65
CA VAL A 266 0.81 -57.03 11.30
C VAL A 266 2.04 -57.91 11.13
N TYR A 267 1.85 -59.22 11.11
CA TYR A 267 2.89 -60.19 10.82
C TYR A 267 2.66 -60.71 9.40
N ASN A 268 3.63 -60.59 8.50
CA ASN A 268 3.50 -61.10 7.13
C ASN A 268 4.69 -62.01 6.81
N GLY A 269 4.70 -63.19 7.42
CA GLY A 269 5.79 -64.17 7.31
C GLY A 269 5.31 -65.52 6.76
N PRO A 270 6.21 -66.34 6.19
CA PRO A 270 5.87 -67.63 5.57
C PRO A 270 5.30 -68.66 6.55
N LEU A 271 5.46 -68.46 7.87
CA LEU A 271 4.95 -69.32 8.95
C LEU A 271 3.75 -68.69 9.69
N MET A 272 3.09 -67.70 9.09
CA MET A 272 1.97 -67.01 9.71
C MET A 272 0.75 -67.94 9.81
N LEU A 273 0.21 -68.08 11.02
CA LEU A 273 -1.05 -68.79 11.25
C LEU A 273 -2.22 -68.01 10.62
N HIS A 274 -3.17 -68.72 10.05
CA HIS A 274 -4.40 -68.11 9.56
C HIS A 274 -5.13 -67.42 10.73
N HIS A 275 -5.80 -66.29 10.48
CA HIS A 275 -6.47 -65.52 11.54
C HIS A 275 -7.49 -66.34 12.36
N SER A 276 -8.04 -67.41 11.77
CA SER A 276 -8.97 -68.33 12.43
C SER A 276 -8.30 -69.31 13.40
N GLU A 277 -6.99 -69.53 13.24
CA GLU A 277 -6.18 -70.42 14.08
C GLU A 277 -5.44 -69.67 15.20
N TRP A 278 -5.37 -68.33 15.10
CA TRP A 278 -4.76 -67.47 16.09
C TRP A 278 -5.63 -67.36 17.35
N ASP A 279 -5.09 -67.79 18.50
CA ASP A 279 -5.72 -67.67 19.81
C ASP A 279 -4.79 -66.97 20.80
N LEU A 280 -5.07 -65.70 21.07
CA LEU A 280 -4.32 -64.87 22.02
C LEU A 280 -4.32 -65.45 23.44
N ARG A 281 -5.43 -66.05 23.90
CA ARG A 281 -5.52 -66.60 25.26
C ARG A 281 -4.62 -67.83 25.39
N LYS A 282 -4.59 -68.69 24.37
CA LYS A 282 -3.69 -69.86 24.32
C LYS A 282 -2.22 -69.43 24.27
N PHE A 283 -1.91 -68.39 23.49
CA PHE A 283 -0.57 -67.79 23.44
C PHE A 283 -0.12 -67.26 24.80
N LEU A 284 -0.95 -66.44 25.47
CA LEU A 284 -0.64 -65.88 26.79
C LEU A 284 -0.44 -66.95 27.86
N ARG A 285 -1.22 -68.04 27.84
CA ARG A 285 -1.00 -69.19 28.76
C ARG A 285 0.34 -69.87 28.52
N ARG A 286 0.73 -70.07 27.27
CA ARG A 286 2.03 -70.68 26.92
C ARG A 286 3.19 -69.78 27.34
N ARG A 287 3.09 -68.46 27.12
CA ARG A 287 4.11 -67.51 27.56
C ARG A 287 4.33 -67.55 29.07
N ARG A 288 3.27 -67.56 29.88
CA ARG A 288 3.43 -67.64 31.36
C ARG A 288 4.24 -68.87 31.78
N ARG A 289 3.96 -70.02 31.16
CA ARG A 289 4.70 -71.28 31.40
C ARG A 289 6.17 -71.29 30.95
N LEU A 290 6.61 -70.29 30.18
CA LEU A 290 7.99 -70.15 29.69
C LEU A 290 8.79 -69.11 30.48
N VAL A 291 8.10 -68.26 31.26
CA VAL A 291 8.71 -67.18 32.05
C VAL A 291 8.82 -67.57 33.53
N ASP A 292 8.01 -68.53 33.98
CA ASP A 292 8.23 -69.33 35.20
C ASP A 292 9.30 -70.41 34.96
#